data_AF-A0A2K2CNS2-F1
#
_entry.id   AF-A0A2K2CNS2-F1
#
_cell.length_a   1.000
_cell.length_b   1.000
_cell.length_c   1.000
_cell.angle_alpha   90.00
_cell.angle_beta   90.00
_cell.angle_gamma   90.00
#
_symmetry.space_group_name_H-M   'P 1'
#
loop_
_entity.id
_entity.type
_entity.pdbx_description
1 polymer ?
#
loop_
_entity_poly.entity_id
_entity_poly.type
_entity_poly.pdbx_seq_one_letter_code
_entity_poly.pdbx_strand_id
1 'polypeptide(L)'
;TRKGTVDRQVKSNPRNNLIHGRHRCGKGRNSRGIITARHRGGGHKRLYQYDPNRNAYICLIHYGDGEKRYILHPRGAIIGDTIVSGTKVPISMGNALPLSAIVIYIYKAVCLATVGQVGNVGVNQKSLGRAGSKCWLGKRPIVRGVVMNPVDHPHGGGEGKAPIGRKKLTTP
;
A
#
# COMPACT_ATOMS: atom_id res chain seq x y z
N THR A 1 -14.88 -8.86 -23.05
CA THR A 1 -13.82 -7.83 -23.07
C THR A 1 -14.40 -6.56 -22.51
N ARG A 2 -13.74 -5.91 -21.55
CA ARG A 2 -14.28 -4.71 -20.91
C ARG A 2 -13.40 -3.51 -21.22
N LYS A 3 -13.98 -2.47 -21.79
CA LYS A 3 -13.29 -1.25 -22.22
C LYS A 3 -13.72 -0.10 -21.32
N GLY A 4 -12.75 0.60 -20.75
CA GLY A 4 -13.01 1.81 -19.99
C GLY A 4 -12.02 2.92 -20.34
N THR A 5 -12.46 4.15 -20.16
CA THR A 5 -11.65 5.36 -20.37
C THR A 5 -11.17 5.91 -19.04
N VAL A 6 -9.94 6.42 -19.03
CA VAL A 6 -9.37 7.10 -17.87
C VAL A 6 -10.01 8.48 -17.75
N ASP A 7 -10.83 8.68 -16.72
CA ASP A 7 -11.54 9.95 -16.51
C ASP A 7 -10.69 10.94 -15.69
N ARG A 8 -10.12 10.47 -14.57
CA ARG A 8 -9.38 11.34 -13.67
C ARG A 8 -8.24 10.61 -12.97
N GLN A 9 -7.08 11.27 -12.91
CA GLN A 9 -6.04 10.95 -11.92
C GLN A 9 -6.42 11.60 -10.59
N VAL A 10 -6.75 10.79 -9.58
CA VAL A 10 -7.25 11.32 -8.30
C VAL A 10 -6.10 11.93 -7.50
N LYS A 11 -5.97 13.25 -7.52
CA LYS A 11 -4.96 13.97 -6.72
C LYS A 11 -5.47 14.51 -5.37
N SER A 12 -6.76 14.81 -5.18
CA SER A 12 -7.18 15.42 -3.91
C SER A 12 -8.65 15.37 -3.49
N ASN A 13 -9.62 14.96 -4.32
CA ASN A 13 -11.02 14.90 -3.85
C ASN A 13 -11.92 14.00 -4.71
N PRO A 14 -12.29 12.79 -4.26
CA PRO A 14 -13.22 11.91 -4.93
C PRO A 14 -14.57 12.15 -4.25
N ARG A 15 -15.38 13.05 -4.80
CA ARG A 15 -16.78 13.20 -4.38
C ARG A 15 -17.64 12.09 -5.01
N ASN A 16 -17.31 10.83 -4.74
CA ASN A 16 -17.97 9.69 -5.39
C ASN A 16 -18.45 8.66 -4.37
N ASN A 17 -19.61 8.05 -4.65
CA ASN A 17 -20.28 7.00 -3.88
C ASN A 17 -19.49 5.68 -3.78
N LEU A 18 -18.27 5.64 -4.33
CA LEU A 18 -17.35 4.49 -4.30
C LEU A 18 -16.43 4.49 -3.06
N ILE A 19 -16.63 5.44 -2.14
CA ILE A 19 -15.88 5.55 -0.89
C ILE A 19 -16.72 4.95 0.23
N HIS A 20 -16.13 4.04 1.01
CA HIS A 20 -16.71 3.57 2.26
C HIS A 20 -15.92 4.11 3.45
N GLY A 21 -16.57 4.36 4.58
CA GLY A 21 -15.85 4.67 5.81
C GLY A 21 -15.09 3.43 6.31
N ARG A 22 -13.82 3.59 6.71
CA ARG A 22 -13.08 2.52 7.41
C ARG A 22 -12.67 2.98 8.80
N HIS A 23 -13.29 2.40 9.81
CA HIS A 23 -12.78 2.50 11.18
C HIS A 23 -11.44 1.76 11.26
N ARG A 24 -10.42 2.38 11.86
CA ARG A 24 -9.12 1.70 12.08
C ARG A 24 -9.31 0.60 13.13
N CYS A 25 -9.71 -0.60 12.70
CA CYS A 25 -9.85 -1.73 13.59
C CYS A 25 -8.49 -2.09 14.23
N GLY A 26 -8.51 -2.32 15.54
CA GLY A 26 -7.41 -2.84 16.35
C GLY A 26 -6.23 -1.90 16.63
N LYS A 27 -5.83 -1.01 15.71
CA LYS A 27 -4.57 -0.21 15.83
C LYS A 27 -3.35 -1.06 16.22
N GLY A 28 -3.30 -2.32 15.78
CA GLY A 28 -2.28 -3.31 16.19
C GLY A 28 -2.72 -4.29 17.28
N ARG A 29 -3.99 -4.25 17.68
CA ARG A 29 -4.62 -5.22 18.59
C ARG A 29 -5.46 -6.25 17.83
N ASN A 30 -5.61 -7.44 18.41
CA ASN A 30 -6.51 -8.49 17.94
C ASN A 30 -7.95 -8.29 18.46
N SER A 31 -8.85 -9.23 18.17
CA SER A 31 -10.26 -9.21 18.61
C SER A 31 -10.44 -9.25 20.14
N ARG A 32 -9.48 -9.79 20.88
CA ARG A 32 -9.46 -9.79 22.37
C ARG A 32 -8.89 -8.49 22.95
N GLY A 33 -8.50 -7.52 22.12
CA GLY A 33 -7.90 -6.27 22.56
C GLY A 33 -6.41 -6.35 22.94
N ILE A 34 -5.77 -7.50 22.75
CA ILE A 34 -4.34 -7.73 23.03
C ILE A 34 -3.49 -7.18 21.89
N ILE A 35 -2.37 -6.51 22.20
CA ILE A 35 -1.45 -5.97 21.21
C ILE A 35 -0.68 -7.12 20.54
N THR A 36 -0.91 -7.34 19.25
CA THR A 36 -0.20 -8.36 18.44
C THR A 36 0.77 -7.73 17.44
N ALA A 37 0.54 -6.49 17.04
CA ALA A 37 1.45 -5.71 16.20
C ALA A 37 1.78 -4.38 16.89
N ARG A 38 3.03 -4.26 17.37
CA ARG A 38 3.50 -3.04 18.05
C ARG A 38 3.70 -1.88 17.08
N HIS A 39 3.86 -0.70 17.67
CA HIS A 39 4.20 0.55 16.97
C HIS A 39 3.13 1.07 15.98
N ARG A 40 1.87 0.62 16.13
CA ARG A 40 0.73 1.08 15.32
C ARG A 40 -0.27 1.87 16.19
N GLY A 41 -0.93 2.86 15.60
CA GLY A 41 -1.99 3.64 16.25
C GLY A 41 -1.76 5.17 16.27
N GLY A 42 -2.78 5.92 16.69
CA GLY A 42 -2.67 7.37 16.93
C GLY A 42 -2.65 8.28 15.68
N GLY A 43 -2.90 7.75 14.49
CA GLY A 43 -2.89 8.55 13.26
C GLY A 43 -4.23 9.19 12.91
N HIS A 44 -4.19 10.15 11.97
CA HIS A 44 -5.35 10.92 11.51
C HIS A 44 -6.48 10.04 10.97
N LYS A 45 -7.75 10.41 11.18
CA LYS A 45 -8.89 9.70 10.58
C LYS A 45 -8.77 9.80 9.05
N ARG A 46 -8.93 8.68 8.35
CA ARG A 46 -8.77 8.63 6.88
C ARG A 46 -10.14 8.42 6.27
N LEU A 47 -10.64 9.44 5.59
CA LEU A 47 -11.63 9.28 4.52
C LEU A 47 -10.83 8.92 3.26
N TYR A 48 -11.32 8.02 2.42
CA TYR A 48 -10.63 7.67 1.17
C TYR A 48 -10.78 8.82 0.15
N GLN A 49 -10.15 9.98 0.41
CA GLN A 49 -10.09 11.13 -0.51
C GLN A 49 -8.86 11.10 -1.45
N TYR A 50 -7.89 10.28 -1.08
CA TYR A 50 -6.66 9.89 -1.76
C TYR A 50 -6.41 8.49 -1.20
N ASP A 51 -5.91 7.49 -1.93
CA ASP A 51 -5.72 6.17 -1.30
C ASP A 51 -4.55 6.23 -0.30
N PRO A 52 -4.79 6.42 1.00
CA PRO A 52 -3.73 6.66 1.96
C PRO A 52 -3.16 5.32 2.46
N ASN A 53 -3.72 4.20 1.99
CA ASN A 53 -3.42 2.85 2.41
C ASN A 53 -2.46 2.17 1.43
N ARG A 54 -2.18 2.79 0.28
CA ARG A 54 -1.16 2.36 -0.68
C ARG A 54 -0.25 3.52 -1.08
N ASN A 55 0.94 3.18 -1.55
CA ASN A 55 1.89 4.17 -2.04
C ASN A 55 1.55 4.61 -3.47
N ALA A 56 0.97 3.74 -4.30
CA ALA A 56 0.66 4.03 -5.70
C ALA A 56 -0.51 5.01 -5.88
N TYR A 57 -0.49 5.78 -6.96
CA TYR A 57 -1.66 6.56 -7.38
C TYR A 57 -2.78 5.67 -7.90
N ILE A 58 -4.00 6.19 -7.84
CA ILE A 58 -5.19 5.54 -8.40
C ILE A 58 -5.81 6.44 -9.48
N CYS A 59 -6.43 5.83 -10.49
CA CYS A 59 -7.24 6.54 -11.48
C CYS A 59 -8.65 5.97 -11.52
N LEU A 60 -9.61 6.84 -11.86
CA LEU A 60 -11.01 6.48 -12.08
C LEU A 60 -11.20 6.06 -13.53
N ILE A 61 -11.80 4.90 -13.74
CA ILE A 61 -12.16 4.35 -15.04
C ILE A 61 -13.66 4.41 -15.21
N HIS A 62 -14.09 4.92 -16.36
CA HIS A 62 -15.48 4.91 -16.80
C HIS A 62 -15.64 3.85 -17.88
N TYR A 63 -16.46 2.84 -17.60
CA TYR A 63 -16.76 1.80 -18.56
C TYR A 63 -17.94 2.20 -19.45
N GLY A 64 -18.06 1.57 -20.62
CA GLY A 64 -19.15 1.86 -21.56
C GLY A 64 -20.55 1.50 -21.02
N ASP A 65 -20.63 0.65 -19.99
CA ASP A 65 -21.85 0.29 -19.27
C ASP A 65 -22.29 1.35 -18.24
N GLY A 66 -21.57 2.47 -18.14
CA GLY A 66 -21.81 3.53 -17.16
C GLY A 66 -21.23 3.24 -15.77
N GLU A 67 -20.66 2.06 -15.54
CA GLU A 67 -19.99 1.76 -14.28
C GLU A 67 -18.68 2.53 -14.13
N LYS A 68 -18.39 2.94 -12.90
CA LYS A 68 -17.13 3.60 -12.53
C LYS A 68 -16.35 2.74 -11.58
N ARG A 69 -15.06 2.50 -11.83
CA ARG A 69 -14.18 1.77 -10.90
C ARG A 69 -12.81 2.41 -10.76
N TYR A 70 -12.18 2.25 -9.61
CA TYR A 70 -10.79 2.67 -9.41
C TYR A 70 -9.82 1.56 -9.77
N ILE A 71 -8.73 1.92 -10.46
CA ILE A 71 -7.59 1.04 -10.69
C ILE A 71 -6.30 1.67 -10.18
N LEU A 72 -5.25 0.86 -10.05
CA LEU A 72 -3.90 1.40 -9.87
C LEU A 72 -3.50 2.15 -11.13
N HIS A 73 -3.00 3.38 -10.96
CA HIS A 73 -2.58 4.21 -12.08
C HIS A 73 -1.31 3.61 -12.72
N PRO A 74 -1.36 3.19 -14.00
CA PRO A 74 -0.17 2.79 -14.73
C PRO A 74 0.65 4.03 -15.09
N ARG A 75 1.97 3.91 -15.00
CA ARG A 75 2.89 5.01 -15.29
C ARG A 75 2.73 5.46 -16.73
N GLY A 76 2.46 6.74 -16.92
CA GLY A 76 2.33 7.37 -18.24
C GLY A 76 0.92 7.42 -18.80
N ALA A 77 -0.08 6.82 -18.15
CA ALA A 77 -1.47 6.93 -18.61
C ALA A 77 -2.03 8.34 -18.41
N ILE A 78 -2.58 8.92 -19.47
CA ILE A 78 -3.21 10.23 -19.47
C ILE A 78 -4.74 10.10 -19.38
N ILE A 79 -5.40 11.22 -19.10
CA ILE A 79 -6.87 11.28 -19.14
C ILE A 79 -7.31 11.09 -20.59
N GLY A 80 -8.33 10.27 -20.81
CA GLY A 80 -8.82 9.88 -22.13
C GLY A 80 -8.24 8.57 -22.65
N ASP A 81 -7.15 8.06 -22.06
CA ASP A 81 -6.59 6.76 -22.45
C ASP A 81 -7.61 5.65 -22.25
N THR A 82 -7.63 4.73 -23.22
CA THR A 82 -8.48 3.55 -23.17
C THR A 82 -7.72 2.40 -22.52
N ILE A 83 -8.28 1.86 -21.44
CA ILE A 83 -7.80 0.65 -20.79
C ILE A 83 -8.79 -0.48 -21.06
N VAL A 84 -8.27 -1.60 -21.58
CA VAL A 84 -9.07 -2.77 -21.95
C VAL A 84 -8.64 -3.98 -21.15
N SER A 85 -9.61 -4.76 -20.68
CA SER A 85 -9.40 -6.06 -20.06
C SER A 85 -10.06 -7.18 -20.87
N GLY A 86 -9.32 -8.26 -21.13
CA GLY A 86 -9.84 -9.42 -21.87
C GLY A 86 -8.77 -10.41 -22.29
N THR A 87 -9.16 -11.42 -23.06
CA THR A 87 -8.26 -12.48 -23.53
C THR A 87 -7.59 -12.16 -24.86
N LYS A 88 -8.26 -11.42 -25.75
CA LYS A 88 -7.75 -10.93 -27.04
C LYS A 88 -7.58 -9.41 -27.00
N VAL A 89 -6.60 -8.93 -26.24
CA VAL A 89 -6.29 -7.49 -26.11
C VAL A 89 -4.83 -7.27 -26.51
N PRO A 90 -4.46 -6.13 -27.12
CA PRO A 90 -3.05 -5.84 -27.38
C PRO A 90 -2.26 -5.67 -26.08
N ILE A 91 -1.00 -6.10 -26.09
CA ILE A 91 -0.02 -5.88 -25.02
C ILE A 91 0.35 -4.39 -25.04
N SER A 92 -0.43 -3.59 -24.32
CA SER A 92 -0.21 -2.16 -24.16
C SER A 92 -0.33 -1.78 -22.69
N MET A 93 0.33 -0.69 -22.30
CA MET A 93 0.37 -0.18 -20.94
C MET A 93 -1.05 0.05 -20.39
N GLY A 94 -1.35 -0.52 -19.23
CA GLY A 94 -2.65 -0.41 -18.56
C GLY A 94 -3.65 -1.50 -18.92
N ASN A 95 -3.46 -2.24 -20.03
CA ASN A 95 -4.36 -3.33 -20.41
C ASN A 95 -4.19 -4.56 -19.51
N ALA A 96 -5.29 -5.27 -19.26
CA ALA A 96 -5.30 -6.50 -18.47
C ALA A 96 -5.56 -7.73 -19.35
N LEU A 97 -4.61 -8.67 -19.31
CA LEU A 97 -4.53 -9.84 -20.18
C LEU A 97 -4.26 -11.10 -19.34
N PRO A 98 -4.68 -12.29 -19.80
CA PRO A 98 -4.27 -13.54 -19.16
C PRO A 98 -2.75 -13.71 -19.31
N LEU A 99 -2.10 -14.28 -18.30
CA LEU A 99 -0.66 -14.53 -18.32
C LEU A 99 -0.25 -15.43 -19.48
N SER A 100 -1.14 -16.33 -19.94
CA SER A 100 -0.92 -17.15 -21.14
C SER A 100 -0.60 -16.34 -22.40
N ALA A 101 -1.05 -15.08 -22.47
CA ALA A 101 -0.81 -14.19 -23.59
C ALA A 101 0.42 -13.29 -23.41
N ILE A 102 1.08 -13.29 -22.24
CA ILE A 102 2.22 -12.41 -21.92
C ILE A 102 3.52 -13.21 -21.73
N VAL A 103 3.49 -14.28 -20.92
CA VAL A 103 4.70 -15.02 -20.50
C VAL A 103 4.42 -16.52 -20.42
N ILE A 104 5.42 -17.36 -20.71
CA ILE A 104 5.19 -18.79 -20.98
C ILE A 104 5.43 -19.73 -19.77
N TYR A 105 6.22 -19.42 -18.71
CA TYR A 105 6.82 -20.54 -17.94
C TYR A 105 6.76 -20.63 -16.40
N ILE A 106 6.06 -19.79 -15.62
CA ILE A 106 6.14 -19.93 -14.13
C ILE A 106 4.79 -19.83 -13.39
N TYR A 107 3.73 -19.38 -14.05
CA TYR A 107 2.44 -19.09 -13.37
C TYR A 107 1.28 -19.83 -14.03
N LYS A 108 0.18 -20.02 -13.27
CA LYS A 108 -1.05 -20.60 -13.81
C LYS A 108 -1.57 -19.72 -14.95
N ALA A 109 -1.71 -20.30 -16.14
CA ALA A 109 -2.09 -19.62 -17.37
C ALA A 109 -3.40 -18.79 -17.30
N VAL A 110 -4.28 -19.10 -16.34
CA VAL A 110 -5.60 -18.47 -16.16
C VAL A 110 -5.53 -17.13 -15.39
N CYS A 111 -4.41 -16.80 -14.73
CA CYS A 111 -4.28 -15.56 -13.97
C CYS A 111 -4.27 -14.33 -14.89
N LEU A 112 -4.99 -13.26 -14.51
CA LEU A 112 -4.96 -11.98 -15.20
C LEU A 112 -3.84 -11.09 -14.65
N ALA A 113 -3.16 -10.37 -15.54
CA ALA A 113 -2.15 -9.38 -15.19
C ALA A 113 -2.35 -8.10 -16.00
N THR A 114 -2.06 -6.96 -15.38
CA THR A 114 -2.01 -5.67 -16.06
C THR A 114 -0.61 -5.40 -16.56
N VAL A 115 -0.49 -5.01 -17.83
CA VAL A 115 0.78 -4.68 -18.46
C VAL A 115 1.24 -3.29 -18.00
N GLY A 116 2.47 -3.19 -17.53
CA GLY A 116 3.14 -1.91 -17.25
C GLY A 116 3.56 -1.65 -15.81
N GLN A 117 4.35 -0.59 -15.62
CA GLN A 117 4.82 -0.15 -14.30
C GLN A 117 3.73 0.65 -13.57
N VAL A 118 3.60 0.46 -12.25
CA VAL A 118 2.71 1.26 -11.40
C VAL A 118 3.28 2.66 -11.14
N GLY A 119 2.43 3.69 -11.13
CA GLY A 119 2.82 5.07 -10.87
C GLY A 119 3.29 5.37 -9.44
N ASN A 120 3.82 6.59 -9.25
CA ASN A 120 4.46 7.08 -8.01
C ASN A 120 5.81 6.42 -7.65
N VAL A 121 6.68 6.25 -8.66
CA VAL A 121 8.00 5.60 -8.52
C VAL A 121 8.93 6.31 -7.52
N GLY A 122 8.83 7.64 -7.41
CA GLY A 122 9.65 8.45 -6.48
C GLY A 122 9.18 8.44 -5.02
N VAL A 123 8.20 7.63 -4.64
CA VAL A 123 7.65 7.64 -3.26
C VAL A 123 8.71 7.31 -2.21
N ASN A 124 9.67 6.45 -2.54
CA ASN A 124 10.72 6.00 -1.61
C ASN A 124 11.80 7.06 -1.37
N GLN A 125 11.90 8.09 -2.22
CA GLN A 125 12.86 9.18 -2.05
C GLN A 125 12.34 10.29 -1.10
N LYS A 126 11.07 10.22 -0.68
CA LYS A 126 10.47 11.25 0.18
C LYS A 126 10.91 11.10 1.63
N SER A 127 11.58 12.12 2.18
CA SER A 127 11.86 12.25 3.60
C SER A 127 10.70 12.91 4.35
N LEU A 128 10.32 12.39 5.51
CA LEU A 128 9.20 12.90 6.31
C LEU A 128 9.56 14.12 7.19
N GLY A 129 10.84 14.52 7.21
CA GLY A 129 11.38 15.75 7.84
C GLY A 129 11.26 15.82 9.36
N ARG A 130 10.03 15.74 9.89
CA ARG A 130 9.70 15.86 11.32
C ARG A 130 9.29 14.51 11.90
N ALA A 131 9.66 14.24 13.15
CA ALA A 131 9.27 13.03 13.87
C ALA A 131 7.74 12.87 13.94
N GLY A 132 7.02 13.98 14.20
CA GLY A 132 5.55 14.02 14.27
C GLY A 132 4.86 13.53 13.01
N SER A 133 5.41 13.77 11.81
CA SER A 133 4.82 13.35 10.53
C SER A 133 4.53 11.84 10.46
N LYS A 134 5.35 11.00 11.10
CA LYS A 134 5.12 9.55 11.19
C LYS A 134 3.91 9.20 12.06
N CYS A 135 3.64 9.99 13.10
CA CYS A 135 2.48 9.81 13.98
C CYS A 135 1.17 10.06 13.23
N TRP A 136 1.11 11.05 12.32
CA TRP A 136 -0.07 11.30 11.47
C TRP A 136 -0.44 10.08 10.61
N LEU A 137 0.57 9.32 10.15
CA LEU A 137 0.39 8.06 9.43
C LEU A 137 -0.09 6.91 10.34
N GLY A 138 -0.02 7.09 11.66
CA GLY A 138 -0.35 6.09 12.67
C GLY A 138 0.79 5.13 12.98
N LYS A 139 2.03 5.57 12.77
CA LYS A 139 3.23 4.88 13.25
C LYS A 139 3.65 5.51 14.59
N ARG A 140 3.77 4.68 15.62
CA ARG A 140 4.21 5.08 16.97
C ARG A 140 5.73 4.94 17.09
N PRO A 141 6.38 5.61 18.06
CA PRO A 141 7.81 5.46 18.30
C PRO A 141 8.20 4.03 18.62
N ILE A 142 9.45 3.68 18.33
CA ILE A 142 10.07 2.38 18.60
C ILE A 142 11.19 2.60 19.59
N VAL A 143 11.21 1.81 20.66
CA VAL A 143 12.32 1.80 21.64
C VAL A 143 13.26 0.65 21.27
N ARG A 144 14.57 0.88 21.31
CA ARG A 144 15.59 -0.14 21.01
C ARG A 144 15.69 -1.13 22.17
N GLY A 145 15.84 -2.41 21.86
CA GLY A 145 15.96 -3.49 22.86
C GLY A 145 17.13 -3.35 23.83
N VAL A 146 18.25 -2.76 23.37
CA VAL A 146 19.47 -2.54 24.20
C VAL A 146 19.22 -1.58 25.37
N VAL A 147 18.21 -0.72 25.27
CA VAL A 147 17.86 0.26 26.32
C VAL A 147 16.85 -0.34 27.30
N MET A 148 16.29 -1.52 27.02
CA MET A 148 15.26 -2.15 27.84
C MET A 148 15.88 -2.94 28.99
N ASN A 149 15.03 -3.44 29.90
CA ASN A 149 15.46 -4.35 30.96
C ASN A 149 15.63 -5.78 30.41
N PRO A 150 16.40 -6.65 31.10
CA PRO A 150 16.60 -8.05 30.68
C PRO A 150 15.30 -8.85 30.51
N VAL A 151 14.25 -8.51 31.27
CA VAL A 151 12.93 -9.16 31.19
C VAL A 151 12.15 -8.79 29.93
N ASP A 152 12.34 -7.57 29.42
CA ASP A 152 11.57 -7.01 28.31
C ASP A 152 12.21 -7.30 26.94
N HIS A 153 13.54 -7.48 26.90
CA HIS A 153 14.27 -7.79 25.68
C HIS A 153 15.53 -8.61 25.98
N PRO A 154 15.86 -9.62 25.15
CA PRO A 154 17.08 -10.42 25.30
C PRO A 154 18.42 -9.66 25.17
N HIS A 155 18.38 -8.36 24.85
CA HIS A 155 19.55 -7.48 24.74
C HIS A 155 19.56 -6.40 25.82
N GLY A 156 18.57 -6.39 26.72
CA GLY A 156 18.42 -5.37 27.75
C GLY A 156 19.31 -5.60 28.97
N GLY A 157 19.55 -4.53 29.73
CA GLY A 157 20.38 -4.52 30.93
C GLY A 157 21.82 -4.01 30.73
N GLY A 158 22.64 -4.17 31.78
CA GLY A 158 24.00 -3.64 31.87
C GLY A 158 24.07 -2.35 32.70
N GLU A 159 25.25 -2.06 33.23
CA GLU A 159 25.53 -0.87 34.06
C GLU A 159 25.58 0.44 33.24
N GLY A 160 25.59 0.32 31.91
CA GLY A 160 25.68 1.43 30.98
C GLY A 160 25.38 0.99 29.55
N LYS A 161 25.92 1.70 28.55
CA LYS A 161 25.76 1.32 27.14
C LYS A 161 26.54 0.04 26.85
N ALA A 162 25.83 -1.08 26.66
CA ALA A 162 26.43 -2.37 26.39
C ALA A 162 26.29 -2.80 24.91
N PRO A 163 27.28 -3.54 24.36
CA PRO A 163 27.12 -4.24 23.08
C PRO A 163 26.18 -5.45 23.22
N ILE A 164 25.79 -6.06 22.11
CA ILE A 164 24.99 -7.30 22.13
C ILE A 164 25.86 -8.45 22.66
N GLY A 165 25.64 -8.85 23.91
CA GLY A 165 26.37 -9.95 24.57
C GLY A 165 26.03 -11.36 24.09
N ARG A 166 25.47 -11.51 22.87
CA ARG A 166 25.09 -12.80 22.26
C ARG A 166 25.68 -12.92 20.87
N LYS A 167 25.98 -14.16 20.43
CA LYS A 167 26.54 -14.44 19.09
C LYS A 167 25.65 -13.96 17.93
N LYS A 168 24.33 -13.90 18.13
CA LYS A 168 23.35 -13.50 17.12
C LYS A 168 22.37 -12.49 17.71
N LEU A 169 21.90 -11.58 16.85
CA LEU A 169 20.81 -10.67 17.16
C LEU A 169 19.51 -11.46 17.36
N THR A 170 18.74 -11.08 18.40
CA THR A 170 17.47 -11.71 18.73
C THR A 170 16.32 -10.71 18.71
N THR A 171 15.14 -11.19 18.33
CA THR A 171 13.88 -10.45 18.44
C THR A 171 13.25 -10.71 19.82
N PRO A 172 12.56 -9.72 20.41
CA PRO A 172 11.76 -9.90 21.62
C PRO A 172 10.46 -10.66 21.35
#